data_AF-A0A959YBD1-F1
#
_entry.id   AF-A0A959YBD1-F1
#
_cell.length_a   1.000
_cell.length_b   1.000
_cell.length_c   1.000
_cell.angle_alpha   90.00
_cell.angle_beta   90.00
_cell.angle_gamma   90.00
#
_symmetry.space_group_name_H-M   'P 1'
#
loop_
_entity.id
_entity.type
_entity.pdbx_description
1 polymer ?
#
loop_
_entity_poly.entity_id
_entity_poly.type
_entity_poly.pdbx_seq_one_letter_code
_entity_poly.pdbx_strand_id
1 'polypeptide(L)'
;MGILYLLSTIGLVQGLKFMGSAGKARLGNAVAAFSVLLALGATTYSAITPGTSTAHFVILGLLLMSGTVIGRIWSYRVAMTSMPQLVSLFNALGGLSAVLLGLNAMHTLDNGPGHKAAGVVLILGVVLGGIAFTGSVAAYLKLDGRRMPVARRAHRLAARALLLVQLGLLLSFLLLPGTTLPIKALLPVMALLA
;
A
#
# COMPACT_ATOMS: atom_id res chain seq x y z
N MET A 1 -14.29 -16.85 -7.74
CA MET A 1 -13.66 -15.59 -7.31
C MET A 1 -12.74 -14.96 -8.36
N GLY A 2 -11.89 -15.73 -9.06
CA GLY A 2 -10.97 -15.18 -10.06
C GLY A 2 -11.61 -14.30 -11.15
N ILE A 3 -12.81 -14.64 -11.63
CA ILE A 3 -13.55 -13.82 -12.61
C ILE A 3 -13.89 -12.44 -12.06
N LEU A 4 -14.28 -12.32 -10.78
CA LEU A 4 -14.60 -11.03 -10.16
C LEU A 4 -13.35 -10.15 -10.03
N TYR A 5 -12.20 -10.73 -9.69
CA TYR A 5 -10.93 -10.01 -9.67
C TYR A 5 -10.49 -9.55 -11.07
N LEU A 6 -10.69 -10.39 -12.08
CA LEU A 6 -10.40 -10.05 -13.47
C LEU A 6 -11.29 -8.90 -13.96
N LEU A 7 -12.61 -8.98 -13.70
CA LEU A 7 -13.56 -7.92 -14.04
C LEU A 7 -13.21 -6.61 -13.33
N SER A 8 -12.85 -6.68 -12.05
CA SER A 8 -12.42 -5.51 -11.28
C SER A 8 -11.14 -4.89 -11.86
N THR A 9 -10.16 -5.70 -12.26
CA THR A 9 -8.90 -5.23 -12.85
C THR A 9 -9.14 -4.56 -14.20
N ILE A 10 -9.93 -5.19 -15.08
CA ILE A 10 -10.30 -4.62 -16.38
C ILE A 10 -11.08 -3.31 -16.19
N GLY A 11 -12.04 -3.30 -15.27
CA GLY A 11 -12.83 -2.12 -14.94
C GLY A 11 -11.97 -0.97 -14.44
N LEU A 12 -10.99 -1.23 -13.56
CA LEU A 12 -10.07 -0.22 -13.06
C LEU A 12 -9.24 0.41 -14.19
N VAL A 13 -8.65 -0.43 -15.06
CA VAL A 13 -7.88 0.02 -16.23
C VAL A 13 -8.75 0.88 -17.16
N GLN A 14 -9.98 0.45 -17.41
CA GLN A 14 -10.92 1.18 -18.24
C GLN A 14 -11.33 2.53 -17.60
N GLY A 15 -11.54 2.55 -16.29
CA GLY A 15 -11.80 3.76 -15.51
C GLY A 15 -10.68 4.79 -15.65
N LEU A 16 -9.41 4.36 -15.49
CA LEU A 16 -8.23 5.22 -15.66
C LEU A 16 -8.15 5.79 -17.09
N LYS A 17 -8.41 4.96 -18.11
CA LYS A 17 -8.43 5.41 -19.51
C LYS A 17 -9.49 6.49 -19.76
N PHE A 18 -10.67 6.37 -19.13
CA PHE A 18 -11.72 7.37 -19.25
C PHE A 18 -11.40 8.68 -18.50
N MET A 19 -10.66 8.61 -17.39
CA MET A 19 -10.20 9.82 -16.68
C MET A 19 -9.22 10.67 -17.49
N GLY A 20 -8.49 10.07 -18.44
CA GLY A 20 -7.61 10.82 -19.35
C GLY A 20 -8.33 11.74 -20.35
N SER A 21 -9.66 11.64 -20.48
CA SER A 21 -10.47 12.51 -21.34
C SER A 21 -11.46 13.32 -20.52
N ALA A 22 -11.43 14.65 -20.65
CA ALA A 22 -12.31 15.56 -19.90
C ALA A 22 -13.81 15.20 -20.04
N GLY A 23 -14.24 14.81 -21.25
CA GLY A 23 -15.64 14.44 -21.52
C GLY A 23 -16.09 13.14 -20.85
N LYS A 24 -15.17 12.23 -20.50
CA LYS A 24 -15.47 10.95 -19.86
C LYS A 24 -14.98 10.86 -18.41
N ALA A 25 -14.38 11.93 -17.87
CA ALA A 25 -13.73 11.88 -16.56
C ALA A 25 -14.65 11.45 -15.41
N ARG A 26 -15.89 11.95 -15.37
CA ARG A 26 -16.89 11.56 -14.35
C ARG A 26 -17.26 10.07 -14.44
N LEU A 27 -17.47 9.57 -15.66
CA LEU A 27 -17.73 8.16 -15.91
C LEU A 27 -16.52 7.31 -15.51
N GLY A 28 -15.31 7.74 -15.87
CA GLY A 28 -14.07 7.06 -15.50
C GLY A 28 -13.93 6.89 -13.99
N ASN A 29 -14.18 7.95 -13.22
CA ASN A 29 -14.17 7.89 -11.76
C ASN A 29 -15.21 6.92 -11.20
N ALA A 30 -16.44 6.94 -11.72
CA ALA A 30 -17.50 6.01 -11.29
C ALA A 30 -17.14 4.54 -11.57
N VAL A 31 -16.62 4.25 -12.76
CA VAL A 31 -16.19 2.90 -13.16
C VAL A 31 -15.04 2.41 -12.27
N ALA A 32 -14.05 3.26 -11.99
CA ALA A 32 -12.94 2.91 -11.10
C ALA A 32 -13.43 2.64 -9.66
N ALA A 33 -14.30 3.49 -9.12
CA ALA A 33 -14.87 3.32 -7.79
C ALA A 33 -15.65 2.00 -7.67
N PHE A 34 -16.52 1.70 -8.65
CA PHE A 34 -17.26 0.43 -8.68
C PHE A 34 -16.32 -0.78 -8.76
N SER A 35 -15.24 -0.69 -9.54
CA SER A 35 -14.25 -1.76 -9.68
C SER A 35 -13.54 -2.08 -8.36
N VAL A 36 -13.18 -1.06 -7.58
CA VAL A 36 -12.56 -1.25 -6.25
C VAL A 36 -13.56 -1.86 -5.27
N LEU A 37 -14.83 -1.41 -5.28
CA LEU A 37 -15.88 -1.99 -4.45
C LEU A 37 -16.15 -3.46 -4.78
N LEU A 38 -16.14 -3.81 -6.07
CA LEU A 38 -16.30 -5.19 -6.54
C LEU A 38 -15.16 -6.08 -6.03
N ALA A 39 -13.91 -5.63 -6.14
CA ALA A 39 -12.75 -6.37 -5.65
C ALA A 39 -12.78 -6.55 -4.12
N LEU A 40 -13.16 -5.50 -3.39
CA LEU A 40 -13.30 -5.55 -1.93
C LEU A 40 -14.38 -6.53 -1.50
N GLY A 41 -15.54 -6.52 -2.17
CA GLY A 41 -16.63 -7.46 -1.94
C GLY A 41 -16.24 -8.91 -2.23
N ALA A 42 -15.56 -9.15 -3.35
CA ALA A 42 -15.06 -10.48 -3.72
C ALA A 42 -14.04 -11.03 -2.70
N THR A 43 -13.14 -10.16 -2.22
CA THR A 43 -12.13 -10.53 -1.20
C THR A 43 -12.79 -10.85 0.13
N THR A 44 -13.72 -10.00 0.58
CA THR A 44 -14.46 -10.20 1.84
C THR A 44 -15.30 -11.47 1.79
N TYR A 45 -15.97 -11.74 0.67
CA TYR A 45 -16.73 -12.98 0.48
C TYR A 45 -15.81 -14.21 0.48
N SER A 46 -14.66 -14.13 -0.19
CA SER A 46 -13.68 -15.23 -0.20
C SER A 46 -13.06 -15.51 1.17
N ALA A 47 -13.12 -14.56 2.11
CA ALA A 47 -12.65 -14.75 3.48
C ALA A 47 -13.65 -15.53 4.34
N ILE A 48 -14.88 -15.75 3.88
CA ILE A 48 -15.90 -16.54 4.60
C ILE A 48 -15.55 -18.02 4.49
N THR A 49 -14.90 -18.56 5.52
CA THR A 49 -14.53 -19.98 5.63
C THR A 49 -15.23 -20.61 6.84
N PRO A 50 -15.56 -21.93 6.83
CA PRO A 50 -16.08 -22.61 8.02
C PRO A 50 -15.17 -22.36 9.24
N GLY A 51 -15.75 -21.83 10.33
CA GLY A 51 -15.01 -21.45 11.54
C GLY A 51 -14.63 -19.97 11.65
N THR A 52 -14.93 -19.14 10.64
CA THR A 52 -14.69 -17.69 10.72
C THR A 52 -15.69 -17.06 11.68
N SER A 53 -15.21 -16.43 12.77
CA SER A 53 -16.09 -15.76 13.74
C SER A 53 -16.72 -14.50 13.16
N THR A 54 -18.04 -14.35 13.36
CA THR A 54 -18.82 -13.15 13.02
C THR A 54 -18.18 -11.86 13.56
N ALA A 55 -17.48 -11.93 14.70
CA ALA A 55 -16.80 -10.78 15.28
C ALA A 55 -15.76 -10.16 14.33
N HIS A 56 -15.05 -10.95 13.53
CA HIS A 56 -14.07 -10.44 12.56
C HIS A 56 -14.73 -9.60 11.46
N PHE A 57 -15.90 -10.03 10.97
CA PHE A 57 -16.64 -9.27 9.96
C PHE A 57 -17.25 -7.98 10.52
N VAL A 58 -17.69 -8.00 11.79
CA VAL A 58 -18.13 -6.78 12.47
C VAL A 58 -16.99 -5.78 12.60
N ILE A 59 -15.81 -6.23 13.05
CA ILE A 59 -14.62 -5.37 13.16
C ILE A 59 -14.21 -4.83 11.79
N LEU A 60 -14.17 -5.68 10.76
CA LEU A 60 -13.86 -5.27 9.39
C LEU A 60 -14.84 -4.21 8.89
N GLY A 61 -16.13 -4.42 9.10
CA GLY A 61 -17.18 -3.45 8.72
C GLY A 61 -17.01 -2.10 9.43
N LEU A 62 -16.72 -2.11 10.73
CA LEU A 62 -16.45 -0.89 11.51
C LEU A 62 -15.19 -0.16 11.02
N LEU A 63 -14.12 -0.88 10.72
CA LEU A 63 -12.87 -0.28 10.19
C LEU A 63 -13.07 0.32 8.79
N LEU A 64 -13.77 -0.38 7.89
CA LEU A 64 -14.10 0.15 6.56
C LEU A 64 -15.00 1.37 6.64
N MET A 65 -16.02 1.34 7.51
CA MET A 65 -16.97 2.43 7.69
C MET A 65 -16.28 3.66 8.29
N SER A 66 -15.50 3.49 9.36
CA SER A 66 -14.74 4.59 9.98
C SER A 66 -13.73 5.22 9.02
N GLY A 67 -12.95 4.41 8.28
CA GLY A 67 -12.02 4.91 7.27
C GLY A 67 -12.74 5.68 6.16
N THR A 68 -13.88 5.18 5.68
CA THR A 68 -14.70 5.85 4.65
C THR A 68 -15.24 7.18 5.16
N VAL A 69 -15.75 7.24 6.39
CA VAL A 69 -16.28 8.48 6.98
C VAL A 69 -15.19 9.53 7.15
N ILE A 70 -14.03 9.16 7.70
CA ILE A 70 -12.89 10.08 7.89
C ILE A 70 -12.40 10.60 6.53
N GLY A 71 -12.17 9.70 5.57
CA GLY A 71 -11.72 10.06 4.22
C GLY A 71 -12.72 10.98 3.51
N ARG A 72 -14.02 10.71 3.65
CA ARG A 72 -15.10 11.56 3.12
C ARG A 72 -15.02 12.96 3.74
N ILE A 73 -14.97 13.07 5.07
CA ILE A 73 -14.92 14.36 5.77
C ILE A 73 -13.72 15.18 5.30
N TRP A 74 -12.53 14.58 5.21
CA TRP A 74 -11.33 15.28 4.75
C TRP A 74 -11.46 15.75 3.30
N SER A 75 -12.01 14.91 2.42
CA SER A 75 -12.19 15.24 1.00
C SER A 75 -13.13 16.42 0.76
N TYR A 76 -14.15 16.60 1.60
CA TYR A 76 -15.10 17.71 1.46
C TYR A 76 -14.68 18.99 2.20
N ARG A 77 -13.82 18.89 3.23
CA ARG A 77 -13.43 20.04 4.06
C ARG A 77 -12.18 20.78 3.58
N VAL A 78 -11.33 20.13 2.80
CA VAL A 78 -10.08 20.75 2.31
C VAL A 78 -10.35 21.68 1.12
N ALA A 79 -9.76 22.86 1.13
CA ALA A 79 -9.86 23.82 0.04
C ALA A 79 -9.27 23.27 -1.27
N MET A 80 -9.82 23.66 -2.42
CA MET A 80 -9.35 23.21 -3.74
C MET A 80 -7.86 23.56 -4.00
N THR A 81 -7.38 24.65 -3.42
CA THR A 81 -5.95 25.06 -3.48
C THR A 81 -5.03 24.13 -2.70
N SER A 82 -5.57 23.41 -1.71
CA SER A 82 -4.85 22.47 -0.86
C SER A 82 -5.07 21.01 -1.27
N MET A 83 -5.61 20.77 -2.46
CA MET A 83 -5.77 19.41 -3.01
C MET A 83 -4.46 18.64 -3.13
N PRO A 84 -3.32 19.24 -3.56
CA PRO A 84 -2.04 18.52 -3.63
C PRO A 84 -1.61 17.91 -2.27
N GLN A 85 -1.85 18.61 -1.17
CA GLN A 85 -1.54 18.17 0.20
C GLN A 85 -2.40 16.95 0.56
N LEU A 86 -3.71 17.04 0.32
CA LEU A 86 -4.64 15.96 0.64
C LEU A 86 -4.34 14.69 -0.17
N VAL A 87 -4.06 14.84 -1.47
CA VAL A 87 -3.68 13.71 -2.34
C VAL A 87 -2.39 13.07 -1.85
N SER A 88 -1.41 13.88 -1.44
CA SER A 88 -0.16 13.37 -0.86
C SER A 88 -0.41 12.60 0.43
N LEU A 89 -1.27 13.09 1.32
CA LEU A 89 -1.61 12.39 2.56
C LEU A 89 -2.32 11.05 2.31
N PHE A 90 -3.26 10.99 1.36
CA PHE A 90 -3.92 9.73 1.00
C PHE A 90 -2.95 8.72 0.39
N ASN A 91 -1.96 9.16 -0.39
CA ASN A 91 -0.89 8.29 -0.86
C ASN A 91 -0.02 7.77 0.29
N ALA A 92 0.26 8.61 1.29
CA ALA A 92 0.99 8.18 2.49
C ALA A 92 0.26 7.04 3.23
N LEU A 93 -1.04 7.21 3.47
CA LEU A 93 -1.86 6.19 4.12
C LEU A 93 -1.93 4.88 3.32
N GLY A 94 -1.96 4.96 1.98
CA GLY A 94 -1.86 3.79 1.10
C GLY A 94 -0.53 3.06 1.24
N GLY A 95 0.60 3.79 1.27
CA GLY A 95 1.93 3.22 1.50
C GLY A 95 2.05 2.55 2.88
N LEU A 96 1.55 3.20 3.93
CA LEU A 96 1.52 2.62 5.28
C LEU A 96 0.66 1.35 5.34
N SER A 97 -0.46 1.31 4.62
CA SER A 97 -1.31 0.12 4.52
C SER A 97 -0.56 -1.07 3.91
N ALA A 98 0.27 -0.84 2.88
CA ALA A 98 1.11 -1.87 2.28
C ALA A 98 2.19 -2.39 3.25
N VAL A 99 2.79 -1.51 4.05
CA VAL A 99 3.75 -1.89 5.11
C VAL A 99 3.08 -2.78 6.15
N LEU A 100 1.94 -2.34 6.70
CA LEU A 100 1.19 -3.10 7.72
C LEU A 100 0.72 -4.46 7.19
N LEU A 101 0.23 -4.51 5.94
CA LEU A 101 -0.15 -5.76 5.30
C LEU A 101 1.03 -6.73 5.20
N GLY A 102 2.20 -6.25 4.76
CA GLY A 102 3.40 -7.07 4.68
C GLY A 102 3.83 -7.60 6.04
N LEU A 103 3.89 -6.73 7.06
CA LEU A 103 4.23 -7.11 8.43
C LEU A 103 3.24 -8.13 9.02
N ASN A 104 1.96 -8.06 8.66
CA ASN A 104 1.01 -9.09 9.08
C ASN A 104 1.22 -10.42 8.32
N ALA A 105 1.42 -10.34 7.00
CA ALA A 105 1.56 -11.51 6.12
C ALA A 105 2.87 -12.30 6.35
N MET A 106 3.86 -11.74 7.04
CA MET A 106 5.09 -12.47 7.39
C MET A 106 4.86 -13.61 8.39
N HIS A 107 3.78 -13.54 9.19
CA HIS A 107 3.46 -14.58 10.16
C HIS A 107 2.86 -15.83 9.51
N THR A 108 2.27 -15.67 8.33
CA THR A 108 1.57 -16.72 7.59
C THR A 108 2.44 -17.42 6.54
N LEU A 109 3.61 -16.87 6.22
CA LEU A 109 4.54 -17.49 5.28
C LEU A 109 5.57 -18.34 6.04
N ASP A 110 5.54 -19.65 5.80
CA ASP A 110 6.61 -20.57 6.19
C ASP A 110 7.64 -20.74 5.06
N ASN A 111 8.85 -21.19 5.42
CA ASN A 111 10.03 -21.27 4.53
C ASN A 111 9.97 -22.43 3.51
N GLY A 112 8.81 -22.72 2.91
CA GLY A 112 8.65 -23.75 1.88
C GLY A 112 9.13 -23.30 0.49
N PRO A 113 9.52 -24.22 -0.43
CA PRO A 113 10.08 -23.87 -1.75
C PRO A 113 9.20 -22.97 -2.64
N GLY A 114 7.86 -23.08 -2.52
CA GLY A 114 6.90 -22.21 -3.24
C GLY A 114 6.72 -20.80 -2.64
N HIS A 115 7.30 -20.53 -1.48
CA HIS A 115 7.06 -19.29 -0.72
C HIS A 115 8.08 -18.18 -1.03
N LYS A 116 9.15 -18.48 -1.79
CA LYS A 116 10.17 -17.47 -2.17
C LYS A 116 9.57 -16.35 -3.03
N ALA A 117 8.74 -16.68 -4.03
CA ALA A 117 8.11 -15.69 -4.89
C ALA A 117 7.15 -14.78 -4.11
N ALA A 118 6.32 -15.36 -3.23
CA ALA A 118 5.44 -14.60 -2.34
C ALA A 118 6.24 -13.70 -1.38
N GLY A 119 7.35 -14.22 -0.82
CA GLY A 119 8.25 -13.45 0.04
C GLY A 119 8.86 -12.24 -0.67
N VAL A 120 9.32 -12.39 -1.91
CA VAL A 120 9.83 -11.26 -2.72
C VAL A 120 8.75 -10.21 -2.93
N VAL A 121 7.53 -10.61 -3.29
CA VAL A 121 6.41 -9.66 -3.50
C VAL A 121 6.09 -8.90 -2.22
N LEU A 122 6.08 -9.56 -1.06
CA LEU A 122 5.85 -8.88 0.22
C LEU A 122 6.99 -7.93 0.61
N ILE A 123 8.26 -8.35 0.44
CA ILE A 123 9.42 -7.50 0.74
C ILE A 123 9.37 -6.23 -0.13
N LEU A 124 9.13 -6.39 -1.44
CA LEU A 124 8.99 -5.25 -2.35
C LEU A 124 7.79 -4.38 -1.97
N GLY A 125 6.66 -4.97 -1.59
CA GLY A 125 5.48 -4.23 -1.13
C GLY A 125 5.75 -3.37 0.10
N VAL A 126 6.47 -3.91 1.09
CA VAL A 126 6.86 -3.18 2.31
C VAL A 126 7.84 -2.06 2.00
N VAL A 127 8.90 -2.34 1.23
CA VAL A 127 9.91 -1.35 0.88
C VAL A 127 9.30 -0.20 0.07
N LEU A 128 8.57 -0.52 -1.00
CA LEU A 128 7.94 0.50 -1.85
C LEU A 128 6.84 1.25 -1.09
N GLY A 129 6.10 0.58 -0.21
CA GLY A 129 5.10 1.18 0.67
C GLY A 129 5.71 2.16 1.66
N GLY A 130 6.82 1.80 2.30
CA GLY A 130 7.56 2.67 3.23
C GLY A 130 8.12 3.91 2.53
N ILE A 131 8.76 3.74 1.37
CA ILE A 131 9.26 4.85 0.56
C ILE A 131 8.13 5.79 0.12
N ALA A 132 6.98 5.24 -0.29
CA ALA A 132 5.81 6.02 -0.66
C ALA A 132 5.24 6.79 0.54
N PHE A 133 5.22 6.18 1.73
CA PHE A 133 4.81 6.83 2.97
C PHE A 133 5.74 7.99 3.34
N THR A 134 7.04 7.74 3.47
CA THR A 134 8.02 8.74 3.89
C THR A 134 8.13 9.89 2.88
N GLY A 135 8.14 9.58 1.58
CA GLY A 135 8.14 10.56 0.50
C GLY A 135 6.88 11.43 0.47
N SER A 136 5.71 10.83 0.72
CA SER A 136 4.44 11.56 0.75
C SER A 136 4.32 12.47 1.99
N VAL A 137 4.77 12.03 3.17
CA VAL A 137 4.81 12.89 4.36
C VAL A 137 5.72 14.09 4.12
N ALA A 138 6.91 13.88 3.52
CA ALA A 138 7.81 14.97 3.19
C ALA A 138 7.20 15.94 2.15
N ALA A 139 6.49 15.43 1.13
CA ALA A 139 5.79 16.25 0.16
C ALA A 139 4.67 17.09 0.79
N TYR A 140 3.85 16.48 1.66
CA TYR A 140 2.82 17.16 2.44
C TYR A 140 3.41 18.32 3.24
N LEU A 141 4.48 18.09 4.02
CA LEU A 141 5.10 19.13 4.86
C LEU A 141 5.63 20.31 4.04
N LYS A 142 6.20 20.06 2.86
CA LYS A 142 6.66 21.13 1.95
C LYS A 142 5.51 21.97 1.42
N LEU A 143 4.42 21.31 1.02
CA LEU A 143 3.22 21.97 0.49
C LEU A 143 2.42 22.70 1.58
N ASP A 144 2.53 22.29 2.84
CA ASP A 144 1.98 22.97 4.03
C ASP A 144 2.80 24.22 4.43
N GLY A 145 3.86 24.56 3.68
CA GLY A 145 4.71 25.72 3.96
C GLY A 145 5.70 25.51 5.12
N ARG A 146 5.81 24.30 5.66
CA ARG A 146 6.77 23.99 6.72
C ARG A 146 8.18 23.94 6.16
N ARG A 147 9.11 24.63 6.84
CA ARG A 147 10.54 24.63 6.44
C ARG A 147 11.16 23.27 6.71
N MET A 148 11.30 22.47 5.66
CA MET A 148 12.09 21.25 5.73
C MET A 148 13.58 21.56 5.52
N PRO A 149 14.49 20.90 6.25
CA PRO A 149 15.92 21.06 6.05
C PRO A 149 16.30 20.66 4.62
N VAL A 150 17.09 21.50 3.95
CA VAL A 150 17.60 21.21 2.62
C VAL A 150 18.44 19.93 2.67
N ALA A 151 18.18 19.00 1.74
CA ALA A 151 18.91 17.74 1.68
C ALA A 151 20.41 18.02 1.48
N ARG A 152 21.21 17.71 2.50
CA ARG A 152 22.68 17.80 2.44
C ARG A 152 23.24 16.61 1.65
N ARG A 153 24.51 16.72 1.24
CA ARG A 153 25.23 15.61 0.59
C ARG A 153 25.19 14.33 1.45
N ALA A 154 25.31 14.46 2.76
CA ALA A 154 25.18 13.36 3.71
C ALA A 154 23.81 12.65 3.62
N HIS A 155 22.70 13.40 3.59
CA HIS A 155 21.35 12.80 3.47
C HIS A 155 21.19 12.03 2.15
N ARG A 156 21.71 12.57 1.05
CA ARG A 156 21.68 11.89 -0.26
C ARG A 156 22.52 10.61 -0.27
N LEU A 157 23.69 10.64 0.34
CA LEU A 157 24.55 9.45 0.46
C LEU A 157 23.92 8.40 1.39
N ALA A 158 23.35 8.81 2.51
CA ALA A 158 22.64 7.93 3.43
C ALA A 158 21.45 7.25 2.75
N ALA A 159 20.60 8.00 2.03
CA ALA A 159 19.48 7.43 1.29
C ALA A 159 19.92 6.40 0.24
N ARG A 160 21.00 6.68 -0.50
CA ARG A 160 21.59 5.72 -1.44
C ARG A 160 22.13 4.47 -0.73
N ALA A 161 22.83 4.64 0.39
CA ALA A 161 23.35 3.54 1.17
C ALA A 161 22.21 2.66 1.72
N LEU A 162 21.14 3.27 2.24
CA LEU A 162 19.95 2.55 2.72
C LEU A 162 19.29 1.74 1.60
N LEU A 163 19.12 2.32 0.41
CA LEU A 163 18.60 1.59 -0.76
C LEU A 163 19.50 0.41 -1.15
N LEU A 164 20.82 0.58 -1.12
CA LEU A 164 21.76 -0.52 -1.40
C LEU A 164 21.70 -1.61 -0.33
N VAL A 165 21.54 -1.25 0.94
CA VAL A 165 21.34 -2.20 2.04
C VAL A 165 20.03 -2.98 1.85
N GLN A 166 18.94 -2.32 1.45
CA GLN A 166 17.68 -3.00 1.14
C GLN A 166 17.79 -3.97 -0.04
N LEU A 167 18.46 -3.57 -1.11
CA LEU A 167 18.74 -4.45 -2.25
C LEU A 167 19.62 -5.64 -1.86
N GLY A 168 20.65 -5.40 -1.04
CA GLY A 168 21.51 -6.46 -0.51
C GLY A 168 20.74 -7.46 0.36
N LEU A 169 19.83 -6.97 1.20
CA LEU A 169 18.99 -7.82 2.04
C LEU A 169 17.99 -8.63 1.21
N LEU A 170 17.36 -8.04 0.19
CA LEU A 170 16.53 -8.77 -0.78
C LEU A 170 17.34 -9.85 -1.53
N LEU A 171 18.55 -9.53 -1.98
CA LEU A 171 19.42 -10.48 -2.67
C LEU A 171 19.85 -11.63 -1.75
N SER A 172 20.17 -11.32 -0.49
CA SER A 172 20.51 -12.32 0.51
C SER A 172 19.34 -13.29 0.76
N PHE A 173 18.11 -12.80 0.79
CA PHE A 173 16.91 -13.63 0.89
C PHE A 173 16.72 -14.56 -0.31
N LEU A 174 17.11 -14.11 -1.50
CA LEU A 174 16.97 -14.90 -2.73
C LEU A 174 18.01 -16.03 -2.82
N LEU A 175 19.27 -15.69 -2.51
CA LEU A 175 20.43 -16.55 -2.72
C LEU A 175 20.67 -17.55 -1.57
N LEU A 176 20.30 -17.20 -0.34
CA LEU A 176 20.56 -18.07 0.80
C LEU A 176 19.43 -19.10 1.01
N PRO A 177 19.76 -20.29 1.56
CA PRO A 177 18.76 -21.27 1.97
C PRO A 177 17.83 -20.69 3.05
N GLY A 178 16.56 -21.09 3.06
CA GLY A 178 15.50 -20.52 3.92
C GLY A 178 15.69 -20.63 5.44
N THR A 179 16.85 -21.10 5.90
CA THR A 179 17.23 -21.23 7.31
C THR A 179 18.06 -20.05 7.83
N THR A 180 18.70 -19.26 6.96
CA THR A 180 19.71 -18.27 7.40
C THR A 180 19.12 -16.92 7.77
N LEU A 181 18.07 -16.45 7.09
CA LEU A 181 17.39 -15.18 7.38
C LEU A 181 15.87 -15.35 7.19
N PRO A 182 15.10 -15.67 8.24
CA PRO A 182 13.66 -15.82 8.10
C PRO A 182 13.01 -14.49 7.72
N ILE A 183 11.98 -14.54 6.87
CA ILE A 183 11.18 -13.36 6.45
C ILE A 183 10.71 -12.57 7.69
N LYS A 184 10.35 -13.27 8.76
CA LYS A 184 9.92 -12.73 10.05
C LYS A 184 10.94 -11.77 10.69
N ALA A 185 12.25 -11.99 10.48
CA ALA A 185 13.30 -11.11 10.97
C ALA A 185 13.68 -10.01 9.96
N LEU A 186 13.61 -10.31 8.66
CA LEU A 186 14.05 -9.41 7.59
C LEU A 186 13.02 -8.30 7.30
N LEU A 187 11.74 -8.65 7.29
CA LEU A 187 10.67 -7.71 6.94
C LEU A 187 10.52 -6.50 7.88
N PRO A 188 10.58 -6.63 9.22
CA PRO A 188 10.54 -5.46 10.11
C PRO A 188 11.76 -4.56 9.94
N VAL A 189 12.94 -5.14 9.65
CA VAL A 189 14.15 -4.36 9.34
C VAL A 189 13.97 -3.58 8.04
N MET A 190 13.45 -4.22 6.98
CA MET A 190 13.11 -3.55 5.72
C MET A 190 12.09 -2.43 5.90
N ALA A 191 11.05 -2.66 6.71
CA ALA A 191 10.04 -1.64 7.02
C ALA A 191 10.65 -0.45 7.76
N LEU A 192 11.58 -0.68 8.69
CA LEU A 192 12.24 0.37 9.47
C LEU A 192 13.23 1.19 8.62
N LEU A 193 13.86 0.57 7.63
CA LEU A 193 14.85 1.22 6.76
C LEU A 193 14.22 2.00 5.59
N ALA A 194 12.90 1.89 5.35
CA ALA A 194 12.17 2.49 4.24
C ALA A 194 11.55 3.85 4.61
#